data_AF-A0A929E5I3-F1
#
_entry.id   AF-A0A929E5I3-F1
#
_cell.length_a   1.000
_cell.length_b   1.000
_cell.length_c   1.000
_cell.angle_alpha   90.00
_cell.angle_beta   90.00
_cell.angle_gamma   90.00
#
_symmetry.space_group_name_H-M   'P 1'
#
loop_
_entity.id
_entity.type
_entity.pdbx_description
1 polymer ?
#
loop_
_entity_poly.entity_id
_entity_poly.type
_entity_poly.pdbx_seq_one_letter_code
_entity_poly.pdbx_strand_id
1 'polypeptide(L)'
;LESIAIPCFSSTSSYAGTEDEFTRIVRQEFISQSRVRIEDESAAQAVLRGRLYSITTEPLAYTVTQQTVHGFLSTDEVTESRILRVKLEVSVTDMATREIIWQDSNLTETAIFQVSSSDPLITQYNRRMALRSIAQELATRIFSRTMERF
;
A
#
# COMPACT_ATOMS: atom_id res chain seq x y z
N LEU A 1 -22.54 -8.78 5.44
CA LEU A 1 -21.59 -9.53 4.57
C LEU A 1 -21.22 -10.87 5.22
N GLU A 2 -21.40 -12.00 4.53
CA GLU A 2 -21.08 -13.34 5.05
C GLU A 2 -19.78 -13.93 4.48
N SER A 3 -19.52 -13.75 3.18
CA SER A 3 -18.30 -14.21 2.52
C SER A 3 -17.79 -13.19 1.50
N ILE A 4 -16.48 -13.08 1.37
CA ILE A 4 -15.83 -12.17 0.43
C ILE A 4 -14.68 -12.86 -0.28
N ALA A 5 -14.52 -12.60 -1.58
CA ALA A 5 -13.32 -12.94 -2.30
C ALA A 5 -12.43 -11.70 -2.42
N ILE A 6 -11.14 -11.89 -2.18
CA ILE A 6 -10.12 -10.83 -2.29
C ILE A 6 -9.03 -11.40 -3.21
N PRO A 7 -9.18 -11.31 -4.55
CA PRO A 7 -8.16 -11.76 -5.49
C PRO A 7 -6.85 -11.01 -5.30
N CYS A 8 -5.77 -11.50 -5.92
CA CYS A 8 -4.50 -10.77 -5.87
C CYS A 8 -4.69 -9.37 -6.47
N PHE A 9 -4.20 -8.36 -5.77
CA PHE A 9 -4.21 -6.99 -6.24
C PHE A 9 -3.38 -6.91 -7.52
N SER A 10 -3.93 -6.26 -8.54
CA SER A 10 -3.18 -5.99 -9.75
C SER A 10 -2.26 -4.79 -9.55
N SER A 11 -1.23 -4.67 -10.39
CA SER A 11 -0.31 -3.55 -10.32
C SER A 11 0.26 -3.20 -11.68
N THR A 12 0.42 -1.90 -11.90
CA THR A 12 1.18 -1.36 -13.04
C THR A 12 2.54 -0.84 -12.59
N SER A 13 2.94 -1.08 -11.34
CA SER A 13 4.18 -0.56 -10.77
C SER A 13 5.36 -1.47 -11.11
N SER A 14 6.54 -0.88 -11.31
CA SER A 14 7.78 -1.61 -11.56
C SER A 14 8.30 -2.38 -10.34
N TYR A 15 7.64 -2.28 -9.18
CA TYR A 15 8.03 -2.95 -7.93
C TYR A 15 7.32 -4.29 -7.81
N ALA A 16 7.97 -5.34 -8.32
CA ALA A 16 7.46 -6.70 -8.20
C ALA A 16 7.36 -7.17 -6.72
N GLY A 17 6.27 -7.84 -6.39
CA GLY A 17 6.07 -8.51 -5.10
C GLY A 17 5.46 -7.62 -4.01
N THR A 18 5.01 -6.41 -4.35
CA THR A 18 4.21 -5.58 -3.45
C THR A 18 2.75 -6.03 -3.41
N GLU A 19 2.27 -6.60 -4.52
CA GLU A 19 0.90 -7.02 -4.76
C GLU A 19 0.47 -8.14 -3.80
N ASP A 20 1.31 -9.18 -3.69
CA ASP A 20 1.05 -10.32 -2.83
C ASP A 20 1.06 -9.92 -1.35
N GLU A 21 2.00 -9.05 -0.96
CA GLU A 21 2.07 -8.54 0.40
C GLU A 21 0.85 -7.69 0.74
N PHE A 22 0.43 -6.81 -0.16
CA PHE A 22 -0.76 -5.98 0.00
C PHE A 22 -2.02 -6.84 0.12
N THR A 23 -2.19 -7.79 -0.81
CA THR A 23 -3.29 -8.75 -0.81
C THR A 23 -3.36 -9.52 0.50
N ARG A 24 -2.21 -10.03 0.98
CA ARG A 24 -2.12 -10.76 2.25
C ARG A 24 -2.54 -9.88 3.44
N ILE A 25 -2.10 -8.63 3.49
CA ILE A 25 -2.45 -7.70 4.58
C ILE A 25 -3.95 -7.40 4.56
N VAL A 26 -4.53 -7.10 3.40
CA VAL A 26 -5.98 -6.86 3.28
C VAL A 26 -6.78 -8.10 3.67
N ARG A 27 -6.41 -9.29 3.17
CA ARG A 27 -7.06 -10.54 3.60
C ARG A 27 -6.97 -10.76 5.11
N GLN A 28 -5.80 -10.51 5.69
CA GLN A 28 -5.59 -10.68 7.13
C GLN A 28 -6.47 -9.75 7.95
N GLU A 29 -6.72 -8.53 7.47
CA GLU A 29 -7.60 -7.55 8.11
C GLU A 29 -9.05 -8.05 8.18
N PHE A 30 -9.58 -8.59 7.08
CA PHE A 30 -10.93 -9.17 7.08
C PHE A 30 -11.02 -10.40 7.99
N ILE A 31 -10.00 -11.26 7.98
CA ILE A 31 -9.93 -12.44 8.86
C ILE A 31 -9.86 -12.04 10.34
N SER A 32 -9.11 -10.99 10.68
CA SER A 32 -8.84 -10.63 12.08
C SER A 32 -9.99 -9.85 12.73
N GLN A 33 -10.69 -9.01 11.95
CA GLN A 33 -11.70 -8.09 12.49
C GLN A 33 -13.14 -8.55 12.30
N SER A 34 -13.38 -9.63 11.56
CA SER A 34 -14.73 -10.07 11.25
C SER A 34 -14.89 -11.59 11.22
N ARG A 35 -16.14 -12.03 11.20
CA ARG A 35 -16.50 -13.43 10.92
C ARG A 35 -16.71 -13.69 9.41
N VAL A 36 -16.34 -12.74 8.55
CA VAL A 36 -16.49 -12.86 7.10
C VAL A 36 -15.55 -13.95 6.60
N ARG A 37 -16.11 -14.93 5.90
CA ARG A 37 -15.31 -16.01 5.30
C ARG A 37 -14.61 -15.51 4.05
N ILE A 38 -13.32 -15.80 3.91
CA ILE A 38 -12.61 -15.58 2.65
C ILE A 38 -12.80 -16.79 1.77
N GLU A 39 -13.39 -16.59 0.59
CA GLU A 39 -13.72 -17.64 -0.38
C GLU A 39 -13.21 -17.28 -1.78
N ASP A 40 -13.31 -18.23 -2.71
CA ASP A 40 -13.03 -17.99 -4.13
C ASP A 40 -14.12 -17.13 -4.76
N GLU A 41 -13.76 -16.41 -5.84
CA GLU A 41 -14.66 -15.46 -6.53
C GLU A 41 -16.00 -16.08 -6.97
N SER A 42 -16.02 -17.38 -7.29
CA SER A 42 -17.23 -18.07 -7.73
C SER A 42 -18.22 -18.41 -6.61
N ALA A 43 -17.78 -18.38 -5.34
CA ALA A 43 -18.57 -18.77 -4.18
C ALA A 43 -18.87 -17.61 -3.22
N ALA A 44 -18.08 -16.53 -3.29
CA ALA A 44 -18.23 -15.39 -2.40
C ALA A 44 -19.48 -14.54 -2.68
N GLN A 45 -20.09 -14.01 -1.61
CA GLN A 45 -21.20 -13.04 -1.71
C GLN A 45 -20.74 -11.73 -2.37
N ALA A 46 -19.51 -11.29 -2.09
CA ALA A 46 -18.93 -10.09 -2.66
C ALA A 46 -17.48 -10.31 -3.11
N VAL A 47 -17.03 -9.52 -4.08
CA VAL A 47 -15.62 -9.54 -4.53
C VAL A 47 -15.01 -8.15 -4.38
N LEU A 48 -13.88 -8.08 -3.68
CA LEU A 48 -13.06 -6.88 -3.53
C LEU A 48 -11.92 -6.93 -4.54
N ARG A 49 -11.89 -6.01 -5.48
CA ARG A 49 -10.79 -5.87 -6.46
C ARG A 49 -9.98 -4.62 -6.17
N GLY A 50 -8.66 -4.78 -6.18
CA GLY A 50 -7.71 -3.70 -5.99
C GLY A 50 -6.67 -3.61 -7.10
N ARG A 51 -6.26 -2.39 -7.44
CA ARG A 51 -5.22 -2.09 -8.43
C ARG A 51 -4.26 -1.01 -7.92
N LEU A 52 -3.04 -1.39 -7.59
CA LEU A 52 -1.97 -0.45 -7.28
C LEU A 52 -1.46 0.18 -8.58
N TYR A 53 -1.70 1.47 -8.79
CA TYR A 53 -1.29 2.13 -10.03
C TYR A 53 -0.15 3.13 -9.83
N SER A 54 0.21 3.46 -8.59
CA SER A 54 1.32 4.35 -8.29
C SER A 54 1.98 4.02 -6.96
N ILE A 55 3.30 3.85 -6.98
CA ILE A 55 4.14 3.78 -5.78
C ILE A 55 5.34 4.70 -6.03
N THR A 56 5.35 5.86 -5.37
CA THR A 56 6.38 6.89 -5.58
C THR A 56 7.13 7.18 -4.29
N THR A 57 8.38 7.63 -4.43
CA THR A 57 9.20 8.04 -3.30
C THR A 57 9.74 9.43 -3.58
N GLU A 58 9.55 10.34 -2.63
CA GLU A 58 9.94 11.75 -2.72
C GLU A 58 10.83 12.10 -1.51
N PRO A 59 11.88 12.94 -1.66
CA PRO A 59 12.66 13.41 -0.52
C PRO A 59 11.80 14.28 0.41
N LEU A 60 11.94 14.07 1.73
CA LEU A 60 11.30 14.91 2.74
C LEU A 60 12.21 16.11 3.02
N ALA A 61 11.89 17.30 2.45
CA ALA A 61 12.54 18.62 2.65
C ALA A 61 14.04 18.65 3.07
N TYR A 62 14.84 19.31 2.22
CA TYR A 62 16.31 19.34 2.22
C TYR A 62 16.99 19.72 3.56
N THR A 63 18.05 18.97 3.89
CA THR A 63 19.22 19.52 4.59
C THR A 63 20.38 19.47 3.60
N VAL A 64 20.86 20.63 3.12
CA VAL A 64 22.04 20.69 2.24
C VAL A 64 23.27 20.54 3.14
N THR A 65 23.91 19.38 3.12
CA THR A 65 25.22 19.22 3.75
C THR A 65 26.30 19.47 2.69
N GLN A 66 26.99 20.60 2.77
CA GLN A 66 28.16 20.84 1.94
C GLN A 66 29.33 20.00 2.48
N GLN A 67 29.82 19.06 1.68
CA GLN A 67 31.04 18.32 2.01
C GLN A 67 32.11 18.56 0.95
N THR A 68 33.31 18.91 1.40
CA THR A 68 34.48 19.03 0.52
C THR A 68 35.14 17.66 0.41
N VAL A 69 34.95 17.01 -0.74
CA VAL A 69 35.62 15.74 -1.06
C VAL A 69 36.73 16.03 -2.07
N HIS A 70 37.98 15.75 -1.69
CA HIS A 70 39.18 15.99 -2.51
C HIS A 70 39.35 17.43 -3.04
N GLY A 71 38.90 18.43 -2.28
CA GLY A 71 39.02 19.85 -2.68
C GLY A 71 37.92 20.33 -3.64
N PHE A 72 36.98 19.47 -4.02
CA PHE A 72 35.78 19.84 -4.76
C PHE A 72 34.58 19.87 -3.81
N LEU A 73 33.73 20.90 -3.96
CA LEU A 73 32.44 20.95 -3.28
C LEU A 73 31.55 19.86 -3.87
N SER A 74 31.34 18.77 -3.13
CA SER A 74 30.29 17.80 -3.45
C SER A 74 29.00 18.26 -2.77
N THR A 75 27.94 18.43 -3.55
CA THR A 75 26.59 18.66 -3.04
C THR A 75 25.87 17.33 -3.11
N ASP A 76 26.09 16.47 -2.12
CA ASP A 76 25.31 15.25 -1.99
C ASP A 76 23.99 15.58 -1.29
N GLU A 77 22.89 15.33 -1.98
CA GLU A 77 21.55 15.55 -1.46
C GLU A 77 21.20 14.43 -0.46
N VAL A 78 21.75 14.52 0.76
CA VAL A 78 21.50 13.54 1.83
C VAL A 78 20.22 13.92 2.56
N THR A 79 19.07 13.57 1.97
CA THR A 79 17.83 13.59 2.75
C THR A 79 17.79 12.34 3.62
N GLU A 80 17.94 12.51 4.94
CA GLU A 80 17.85 11.41 5.92
C GLU A 80 16.45 10.77 5.94
N SER A 81 15.45 11.39 5.30
CA SER A 81 14.07 10.91 5.26
C SER A 81 13.46 11.02 3.86
N ARG A 82 12.57 10.08 3.53
CA ARG A 82 11.78 10.09 2.30
C ARG A 82 10.31 9.80 2.58
N ILE A 83 9.42 10.38 1.79
CA ILE A 83 7.99 10.10 1.77
C ILE A 83 7.75 9.01 0.72
N LEU A 84 7.19 7.88 1.15
CA LEU A 84 6.61 6.87 0.28
C LEU A 84 5.12 7.20 0.10
N ARG A 85 4.63 7.24 -1.14
CA ARG A 85 3.21 7.42 -1.47
C ARG A 85 2.71 6.24 -2.29
N VAL A 86 1.58 5.68 -1.90
CA VAL A 86 0.87 4.63 -2.65
C VAL A 86 -0.49 5.16 -3.07
N LYS A 87 -0.86 4.91 -4.33
CA LYS A 87 -2.22 5.13 -4.84
C LYS A 87 -2.81 3.82 -5.35
N LEU A 88 -4.05 3.59 -4.95
CA LEU A 88 -4.81 2.38 -5.16
C LEU A 88 -6.20 2.74 -5.68
N GLU A 89 -6.64 1.99 -6.68
CA GLU A 89 -8.06 1.89 -7.02
C GLU A 89 -8.63 0.63 -6.37
N VAL A 90 -9.81 0.74 -5.77
CA VAL A 90 -10.49 -0.37 -5.12
C VAL A 90 -11.98 -0.34 -5.42
N SER A 91 -12.58 -1.51 -5.59
CA SER A 91 -14.03 -1.68 -5.76
C SER A 91 -14.49 -2.93 -5.04
N VAL A 92 -15.73 -2.88 -4.54
CA VAL A 92 -16.44 -4.04 -4.00
C VAL A 92 -17.73 -4.22 -4.78
N THR A 93 -17.92 -5.42 -5.32
CA THR A 93 -19.07 -5.79 -6.14
C THR A 93 -19.87 -6.89 -5.44
N ASP A 94 -21.19 -6.73 -5.40
CA ASP A 94 -22.11 -7.81 -5.00
C ASP A 94 -22.21 -8.84 -6.12
N MET A 95 -22.00 -10.12 -5.84
CA MET A 95 -21.97 -11.16 -6.87
C MET A 95 -23.37 -11.64 -7.29
N ALA A 96 -24.40 -11.43 -6.47
CA ALA A 96 -25.77 -11.78 -6.79
C ALA A 96 -26.40 -10.75 -7.73
N THR A 97 -26.22 -9.45 -7.45
CA THR A 97 -26.78 -8.35 -8.28
C THR A 97 -25.82 -7.86 -9.36
N ARG A 98 -24.51 -8.14 -9.22
CA ARG A 98 -23.42 -7.56 -10.03
C ARG A 98 -23.30 -6.05 -9.93
N GLU A 99 -23.84 -5.46 -8.87
CA GLU A 99 -23.74 -4.02 -8.62
C GLU A 99 -22.50 -3.69 -7.82
N ILE A 100 -21.91 -2.52 -8.11
CA ILE A 100 -20.81 -1.97 -7.33
C ILE A 100 -21.40 -1.39 -6.04
N ILE A 101 -21.08 -2.01 -4.91
CA ILE A 101 -21.48 -1.54 -3.59
C ILE A 101 -20.75 -0.25 -3.26
N TRP A 102 -19.45 -0.23 -3.56
CA TRP A 102 -18.65 0.98 -3.53
C TRP A 102 -17.36 0.85 -4.32
N GLN A 103 -16.81 1.99 -4.69
CA GLN A 103 -15.51 2.11 -5.32
C GLN A 103 -14.81 3.39 -4.89
N ASP A 104 -13.48 3.38 -4.91
CA ASP A 104 -12.62 4.54 -4.77
C ASP A 104 -11.46 4.41 -5.77
N SER A 105 -11.38 5.34 -6.72
CA SER A 105 -10.38 5.32 -7.79
C SER A 105 -9.06 6.00 -7.41
N ASN A 106 -8.97 6.65 -6.25
CA ASN A 106 -7.80 7.42 -5.84
C ASN A 106 -7.52 7.32 -4.33
N LEU A 107 -7.68 6.12 -3.77
CA LEU A 107 -7.32 5.87 -2.39
C LEU A 107 -5.80 6.02 -2.24
N THR A 108 -5.38 7.02 -1.47
CA THR A 108 -3.98 7.42 -1.37
C THR A 108 -3.53 7.36 0.08
N GLU A 109 -2.33 6.84 0.30
CA GLU A 109 -1.69 6.85 1.61
C GLU A 109 -0.18 7.10 1.53
N THR A 110 0.37 7.62 2.61
CA THR A 110 1.79 7.99 2.71
C THR A 110 2.44 7.56 4.01
N ALA A 111 3.72 7.22 3.96
CA ALA A 111 4.53 6.98 5.15
C ALA A 111 5.94 7.57 4.95
N ILE A 112 6.53 8.03 6.03
CA ILE A 112 7.92 8.51 6.04
C ILE A 112 8.83 7.33 6.40
N PHE A 113 9.97 7.21 5.74
CA PHE A 113 11.03 6.27 6.11
C PHE A 113 12.40 6.93 6.10
N GLN A 114 13.28 6.45 6.99
CA GLN A 114 14.64 6.95 7.12
C GLN A 114 15.57 6.33 6.06
N VAL A 115 16.47 7.13 5.51
CA VAL A 115 17.54 6.73 4.59
C VAL A 115 18.86 6.71 5.35
N SER A 116 19.52 5.56 5.35
CA SER A 116 20.86 5.43 5.89
C SER A 116 21.89 5.81 4.83
N SER A 117 22.78 6.74 5.17
CA SER A 117 23.92 7.15 4.33
C SER A 117 25.04 6.10 4.31
N SER A 118 25.09 5.21 5.29
CA SER A 118 26.16 4.22 5.46
C SER A 118 25.75 2.80 5.08
N ASP A 119 24.46 2.47 5.07
CA ASP A 119 23.97 1.10 4.82
C ASP A 119 22.69 1.08 3.95
N PRO A 120 22.82 0.70 2.66
CA PRO A 120 21.68 0.55 1.75
C PRO A 120 20.65 -0.50 2.19
N LEU A 121 21.03 -1.53 2.94
CA LEU A 121 20.12 -2.58 3.41
C LEU A 121 19.15 -2.03 4.46
N ILE A 122 19.63 -1.15 5.34
CA ILE A 122 18.78 -0.46 6.32
C ILE A 122 17.74 0.40 5.59
N THR A 123 18.14 1.13 4.55
CA THR A 123 17.22 1.93 3.73
C THR A 123 16.15 1.06 3.07
N GLN A 124 16.53 -0.10 2.51
CA GLN A 124 15.60 -1.03 1.89
C GLN A 124 14.61 -1.60 2.91
N TYR A 125 15.09 -1.97 4.10
CA TYR A 125 14.26 -2.44 5.21
C TYR A 125 13.25 -1.37 5.65
N ASN A 126 13.71 -0.15 5.91
CA ASN A 126 12.86 0.97 6.34
C ASN A 126 11.76 1.26 5.32
N ARG A 127 12.12 1.26 4.02
CA ARG A 127 11.15 1.43 2.93
C ARG A 127 10.10 0.31 2.91
N ARG A 128 10.51 -0.95 3.12
CA ARG A 128 9.58 -2.09 3.20
C ARG A 128 8.63 -1.94 4.39
N MET A 129 9.12 -1.49 5.54
CA MET A 129 8.29 -1.25 6.72
C MET A 129 7.29 -0.10 6.50
N ALA A 130 7.69 0.98 5.84
CA ALA A 130 6.78 2.05 5.45
C ALA A 130 5.70 1.59 4.48
N LEU A 131 6.04 0.78 3.48
CA LEU A 131 5.07 0.18 2.57
C LEU A 131 4.06 -0.71 3.32
N ARG A 132 4.54 -1.51 4.27
CA ARG A 132 3.69 -2.36 5.11
C ARG A 132 2.74 -1.53 5.97
N SER A 133 3.22 -0.43 6.55
CA SER A 133 2.39 0.50 7.32
C SER A 133 1.29 1.14 6.47
N ILE A 134 1.62 1.58 5.25
CA ILE A 134 0.63 2.08 4.29
C ILE A 134 -0.41 1.00 3.97
N ALA A 135 0.03 -0.23 3.70
CA ALA A 135 -0.88 -1.33 3.38
C ALA A 135 -1.82 -1.67 4.54
N GLN A 136 -1.35 -1.59 5.79
CA GLN A 136 -2.18 -1.78 6.98
C GLN A 136 -3.24 -0.67 7.11
N GLU A 137 -2.85 0.59 6.98
CA GLU A 137 -3.77 1.72 7.06
C GLU A 137 -4.85 1.65 5.95
N LEU A 138 -4.43 1.34 4.72
CA LEU A 138 -5.35 1.15 3.60
C LEU A 138 -6.28 -0.06 3.83
N ALA A 139 -5.76 -1.17 4.35
CA ALA A 139 -6.57 -2.35 4.66
C ALA A 139 -7.66 -2.03 5.69
N THR A 140 -7.31 -1.34 6.78
CA THR A 140 -8.28 -0.90 7.80
C THR A 140 -9.37 -0.03 7.19
N ARG A 141 -9.02 0.94 6.35
CA ARG A 141 -10.00 1.80 5.68
C ARG A 141 -10.90 1.06 4.70
N ILE A 142 -10.33 0.14 3.93
CA ILE A 142 -11.08 -0.70 2.99
C ILE A 142 -12.05 -1.60 3.76
N PHE A 143 -11.61 -2.20 4.86
CA PHE A 143 -12.45 -3.00 5.74
C PHE A 143 -13.61 -2.17 6.31
N SER A 144 -13.33 -1.05 6.97
CA SER A 144 -14.35 -0.18 7.55
C SER A 144 -15.38 0.27 6.51
N ARG A 145 -14.93 0.78 5.36
CA ARG A 145 -15.84 1.20 4.27
C ARG A 145 -16.68 0.08 3.70
N THR A 146 -16.16 -1.14 3.69
CA THR A 146 -16.91 -2.32 3.25
C THR A 146 -17.97 -2.68 4.28
N MET A 147 -17.61 -2.76 5.56
CA MET A 147 -18.54 -3.12 6.63
C MET A 147 -19.62 -2.06 6.85
N GLU A 148 -19.34 -0.78 6.63
CA GLU A 148 -20.34 0.30 6.73
C GLU A 148 -21.47 0.21 5.70
N ARG A 149 -21.25 -0.50 4.58
CA ARG A 149 -22.22 -0.61 3.47
C ARG A 149 -22.95 -1.94 3.43
N PHE A 150 -22.69 -2.82 4.40
CA PHE A 150 -23.22 -4.18 4.50
C PHE A 150 -23.87 -4.43 5.86
#